data_AF-A0A936DMJ2-F1
#
_entry.id   AF-A0A936DMJ2-F1
#
_cell.length_a   1.000
_cell.length_b   1.000
_cell.length_c   1.000
_cell.angle_alpha   90.00
_cell.angle_beta   90.00
_cell.angle_gamma   90.00
#
_symmetry.space_group_name_H-M   'P 1'
#
loop_
_entity.id
_entity.type
_entity.pdbx_description
1 polymer ?
#
loop_
_entity_poly.entity_id
_entity_poly.type
_entity_poly.pdbx_seq_one_letter_code
_entity_poly.pdbx_strand_id
1 'polypeptide(L)'
;MKNQFFHLAFFVLTIAILSACSDDEDNCTPTAVPTNIIGTWNIQIKGLGISESGSGTFNADGTFSSVPEDLIIEGELNGKALPIKKYTADSASVTFRAVAIDNSASIGSDFDVKSNACNKIVFDVFGGLATMTFSR
;
A
#
# COMPACT_ATOMS: atom_id res chain seq x y z
N MET A 1 43.41 22.94 45.84
CA MET A 1 43.47 22.98 44.36
C MET A 1 42.06 22.76 43.85
N LYS A 2 41.50 23.76 43.15
CA LYS A 2 40.18 23.70 42.53
C LYS A 2 40.36 23.16 41.10
N ASN A 3 39.85 21.97 40.80
CA ASN A 3 39.71 21.50 39.42
C ASN A 3 38.22 21.44 39.08
N GLN A 4 37.72 22.59 38.64
CA GLN A 4 36.57 22.70 37.76
C GLN A 4 37.09 22.63 36.31
N PHE A 5 36.20 22.35 35.36
CA PHE A 5 36.46 22.22 33.91
C PHE A 5 36.91 20.84 33.42
N PHE A 6 35.95 19.91 33.33
CA PHE A 6 35.73 19.16 32.08
C PHE A 6 34.29 18.64 32.02
N HIS A 7 33.32 19.56 32.19
CA HIS A 7 31.90 19.35 31.90
C HIS A 7 31.64 19.77 30.44
N LEU A 8 32.00 18.94 29.44
CA LEU A 8 31.60 19.23 28.05
C LEU A 8 31.81 18.07 27.07
N ALA A 9 31.25 16.87 27.29
CA ALA A 9 31.21 15.85 26.22
C ALA A 9 30.18 14.73 26.41
N PHE A 10 29.14 14.91 27.24
CA PHE A 10 28.04 13.94 27.32
C PHE A 10 26.73 14.58 26.87
N PHE A 11 26.79 15.20 25.70
CA PHE A 11 25.66 15.81 24.99
C PHE A 11 25.40 15.03 23.69
N VAL A 12 25.30 13.70 23.78
CA VAL A 12 24.92 12.81 22.65
C VAL A 12 24.09 11.64 23.19
N LEU A 13 23.07 11.93 24.00
CA LEU A 13 22.10 10.92 24.43
C LEU A 13 20.70 11.54 24.55
N THR A 14 20.24 12.18 23.48
CA THR A 14 18.92 12.86 23.45
C THR A 14 18.11 12.63 22.17
N ILE A 15 18.43 11.65 21.31
CA ILE A 15 17.64 11.41 20.08
C ILE A 15 17.41 9.91 19.81
N ALA A 16 16.78 9.20 20.74
CA ALA A 16 16.35 7.81 20.51
C ALA A 16 14.98 7.46 21.12
N ILE A 17 14.07 8.44 21.29
CA ILE A 17 12.72 8.18 21.85
C ILE A 17 11.60 8.96 21.13
N LEU A 18 11.69 9.11 19.81
CA LEU A 18 10.55 9.47 18.96
C LEU A 18 10.48 8.36 17.91
N SER A 19 9.70 7.30 18.06
CA SER A 19 8.27 7.32 17.74
C SER A 19 7.53 6.16 18.40
N ALA A 20 7.21 6.29 19.69
CA ALA A 20 5.96 5.71 20.19
C ALA A 20 4.85 6.64 19.68
N CYS A 21 4.26 6.29 18.54
CA CYS A 21 3.09 6.98 18.00
C CYS A 21 1.94 6.77 18.98
N SER A 22 1.65 7.81 19.76
CA SER A 22 0.41 7.94 20.51
C SER A 22 -0.76 8.12 19.52
N ASP A 23 -1.91 7.60 19.91
CA ASP A 23 -3.22 7.70 19.25
C ASP A 23 -3.62 9.14 18.90
N ASP A 24 -3.19 9.66 17.75
CA ASP A 24 -3.80 10.80 17.07
C ASP A 24 -3.72 10.55 15.57
N GLU A 25 -4.87 10.33 14.93
CA GLU A 25 -5.01 9.98 13.51
C GLU A 25 -4.49 11.05 12.51
N ASP A 26 -3.90 12.16 12.98
CA ASP A 26 -3.56 13.32 12.13
C ASP A 26 -2.07 13.74 12.16
N ASN A 27 -1.20 13.07 12.93
CA ASN A 27 0.22 13.46 13.04
C ASN A 27 1.19 12.46 12.40
N CYS A 28 0.80 11.86 11.28
CA CYS A 28 1.67 10.99 10.52
C CYS A 28 2.08 11.67 9.20
N THR A 29 3.35 11.54 8.82
CA THR A 29 3.80 11.91 7.48
C THR A 29 3.69 10.67 6.60
N PRO A 30 2.85 10.67 5.55
CA PRO A 30 2.72 9.50 4.70
C PRO A 30 4.06 9.21 4.03
N THR A 31 4.52 7.97 4.17
CA THR A 31 5.67 7.48 3.39
C THR A 31 5.30 7.44 1.91
N ALA A 32 6.29 7.36 1.03
CA ALA A 32 6.04 7.15 -0.40
C ALA A 32 5.16 5.91 -0.63
N VAL A 33 4.34 5.94 -1.69
CA VAL A 33 3.37 4.88 -2.04
C VAL A 33 3.97 3.48 -2.00
N PRO A 34 5.18 3.20 -2.55
CA PRO A 34 5.74 1.84 -2.55
C PRO A 34 5.96 1.28 -1.15
N THR A 35 6.20 2.15 -0.17
CA THR A 35 6.34 1.78 1.24
C THR A 35 4.98 1.79 1.94
N ASN A 36 4.12 2.77 1.66
CA ASN A 36 2.84 2.94 2.37
C ASN A 36 1.85 1.81 2.05
N ILE A 37 1.83 1.31 0.81
CA ILE A 37 0.87 0.28 0.37
C ILE A 37 1.03 -1.05 1.11
N ILE A 38 2.20 -1.33 1.70
CA ILE A 38 2.49 -2.57 2.42
C ILE A 38 1.62 -2.68 3.68
N GLY A 39 1.01 -3.85 3.87
CA GLY A 39 0.13 -4.15 4.99
C GLY A 39 -1.28 -4.54 4.55
N THR A 40 -2.20 -4.54 5.52
CA THR A 40 -3.60 -4.92 5.30
C THR A 40 -4.49 -3.68 5.21
N TRP A 41 -5.40 -3.72 4.24
CA TRP A 41 -6.30 -2.62 3.91
C TRP A 41 -7.74 -3.10 3.77
N ASN A 42 -8.68 -2.26 4.21
CA ASN A 42 -10.06 -2.33 3.72
C ASN A 42 -10.11 -1.68 2.35
N ILE A 43 -10.69 -2.35 1.37
CA ILE A 43 -10.72 -1.93 -0.03
C ILE A 43 -12.17 -1.65 -0.42
N GLN A 44 -12.39 -0.52 -1.08
CA GLN A 44 -13.68 -0.16 -1.65
C GLN A 44 -13.50 0.33 -3.10
N ILE A 45 -14.25 -0.27 -4.02
CA ILE A 45 -14.26 0.10 -5.44
C ILE A 45 -15.65 0.65 -5.78
N LYS A 46 -15.70 1.87 -6.32
CA LYS A 46 -16.95 2.56 -6.65
C LYS A 46 -16.83 3.27 -8.00
N GLY A 47 -17.87 3.16 -8.83
CA GLY A 47 -17.97 3.86 -10.11
C GLY A 47 -18.38 2.92 -11.23
N LEU A 48 -18.81 3.45 -12.38
CA LEU A 48 -19.30 2.66 -13.52
C LEU A 48 -20.41 1.63 -13.18
N GLY A 49 -21.23 1.91 -12.15
CA GLY A 49 -22.24 0.97 -11.66
C GLY A 49 -21.68 -0.18 -10.80
N ILE A 50 -20.38 -0.20 -10.55
CA ILE A 50 -19.69 -1.14 -9.67
C ILE A 50 -19.68 -0.55 -8.24
N SER A 51 -19.97 -1.41 -7.26
CA SER A 51 -19.85 -1.10 -5.84
C SER A 51 -19.42 -2.37 -5.10
N GLU A 52 -18.12 -2.56 -4.97
CA GLU A 52 -17.53 -3.72 -4.33
C GLU A 52 -16.67 -3.31 -3.13
N SER A 53 -16.54 -4.21 -2.17
CA SER A 53 -15.72 -4.00 -0.99
C SER A 53 -15.15 -5.30 -0.47
N GLY A 54 -14.01 -5.20 0.19
CA GLY A 54 -13.35 -6.34 0.78
C GLY A 54 -12.08 -5.92 1.51
N SER A 55 -11.13 -6.85 1.62
CA SER A 55 -9.84 -6.60 2.25
C SER A 55 -8.71 -7.06 1.36
N GLY A 56 -7.54 -6.42 1.43
CA GLY A 56 -6.32 -6.87 0.75
C GLY A 56 -5.11 -6.80 1.67
N THR A 57 -4.17 -7.73 1.51
CA THR A 57 -2.86 -7.71 2.18
C THR A 57 -1.77 -7.67 1.14
N PHE A 58 -0.86 -6.73 1.30
CA PHE A 58 0.23 -6.40 0.39
C PHE A 58 1.56 -6.63 1.07
N ASN A 59 2.37 -7.52 0.51
CA ASN A 59 3.64 -7.93 1.08
C ASN A 59 4.80 -7.17 0.43
N ALA A 60 5.86 -6.93 1.21
CA ALA A 60 7.06 -6.24 0.74
C ALA A 60 7.79 -6.96 -0.42
N ASP A 61 7.50 -8.23 -0.67
CA ASP A 61 8.03 -9.01 -1.80
C ASP A 61 7.28 -8.78 -3.11
N GLY A 62 6.27 -7.89 -3.11
CA GLY A 62 5.45 -7.58 -4.26
C GLY A 62 4.32 -8.58 -4.52
N THR A 63 4.01 -9.48 -3.57
CA THR A 63 2.81 -10.33 -3.63
C THR A 63 1.64 -9.69 -2.88
N PHE A 64 0.42 -10.03 -3.28
CA PHE A 64 -0.77 -9.61 -2.54
C PHE A 64 -1.87 -10.68 -2.59
N SER A 65 -2.82 -10.57 -1.67
CA SER A 65 -4.06 -11.36 -1.65
C SER A 65 -5.23 -10.47 -1.29
N SER A 66 -6.42 -10.75 -1.83
CA SER A 66 -7.65 -10.06 -1.45
C SER A 66 -8.78 -11.02 -1.11
N VAL A 67 -9.78 -10.49 -0.39
CA VAL A 67 -11.05 -11.17 -0.13
C VAL A 67 -12.15 -10.19 -0.52
N PRO A 68 -12.98 -10.48 -1.55
CA PRO A 68 -12.90 -11.66 -2.42
C PRO A 68 -11.59 -11.74 -3.23
N GLU A 69 -11.23 -12.95 -3.69
CA GLU A 69 -9.97 -13.20 -4.39
C GLU A 69 -9.79 -12.27 -5.59
N ASP A 70 -10.86 -12.00 -6.32
CA ASP A 70 -10.84 -11.23 -7.57
C ASP A 70 -11.24 -9.75 -7.41
N LEU A 71 -11.22 -9.24 -6.17
CA LEU A 71 -11.62 -7.87 -5.86
C LEU A 71 -10.84 -6.81 -6.66
N ILE A 72 -9.53 -6.99 -6.83
CA ILE A 72 -8.66 -5.98 -7.47
C ILE A 72 -8.36 -6.33 -8.92
N ILE A 73 -8.12 -7.62 -9.19
CA ILE A 73 -7.78 -8.14 -10.51
C ILE A 73 -8.33 -9.55 -10.65
N GLU A 74 -8.86 -9.85 -11.84
CA GLU A 74 -9.44 -11.15 -12.15
C GLU A 74 -8.44 -12.30 -11.92
N GLY A 75 -8.94 -13.39 -11.35
CA GLY A 75 -8.21 -14.62 -11.07
C GLY A 75 -8.35 -15.68 -12.15
N GLU A 76 -9.04 -15.39 -13.25
CA GLU A 76 -9.21 -16.30 -14.38
C GLU A 76 -9.13 -15.55 -15.71
N LEU A 77 -8.53 -16.18 -16.72
CA LEU A 77 -8.56 -15.70 -18.11
C LEU A 77 -8.82 -16.86 -19.05
N ASN A 78 -9.93 -16.83 -19.79
CA ASN A 78 -10.34 -17.88 -20.74
C ASN A 78 -10.38 -19.29 -20.13
N GLY A 79 -10.96 -19.47 -18.93
CA GLY A 79 -11.03 -20.76 -18.25
C GLY A 79 -9.73 -21.18 -17.56
N LYS A 80 -8.72 -20.31 -17.53
CA LYS A 80 -7.42 -20.58 -16.90
C LYS A 80 -7.24 -19.78 -15.62
N ALA A 81 -7.06 -20.48 -14.51
CA ALA A 81 -6.77 -19.87 -13.21
C ALA A 81 -5.41 -19.14 -13.20
N LEU A 82 -5.40 -17.98 -12.55
CA LEU A 82 -4.27 -17.06 -12.41
C LEU A 82 -3.94 -16.82 -10.92
N PRO A 83 -3.50 -17.86 -10.18
CA PRO A 83 -3.38 -17.79 -8.72
C PRO A 83 -2.17 -16.96 -8.24
N ILE A 84 -1.21 -16.66 -9.12
CA ILE A 84 -0.03 -15.87 -8.73
C ILE A 84 -0.36 -14.39 -8.90
N LYS A 85 -0.66 -13.71 -7.79
CA LYS A 85 -1.00 -12.28 -7.77
C LYS A 85 0.18 -11.44 -7.27
N LYS A 86 0.58 -10.45 -8.06
CA LYS A 86 1.71 -9.55 -7.81
C LYS A 86 1.34 -8.10 -8.02
N TYR A 87 2.05 -7.21 -7.35
CA TYR A 87 1.96 -5.77 -7.56
C TYR A 87 3.35 -5.14 -7.64
N THR A 88 3.44 -4.04 -8.38
CA THR A 88 4.59 -3.11 -8.36
C THR A 88 4.06 -1.71 -8.19
N ALA A 89 4.71 -0.93 -7.34
CA ALA A 89 4.29 0.43 -7.03
C ALA A 89 5.45 1.40 -7.25
N ASP A 90 5.14 2.56 -7.82
CA ASP A 90 6.00 3.73 -7.81
C ASP A 90 5.28 4.91 -7.12
N SER A 91 5.77 6.14 -7.28
CA SER A 91 5.16 7.31 -6.65
C SER A 91 3.82 7.73 -7.26
N ALA A 92 3.55 7.36 -8.50
CA ALA A 92 2.44 7.83 -9.32
C ALA A 92 1.43 6.73 -9.67
N SER A 93 1.84 5.47 -9.70
CA SER A 93 0.94 4.37 -10.07
C SER A 93 1.25 3.06 -9.34
N VAL A 94 0.28 2.15 -9.39
CA VAL A 94 0.42 0.77 -8.94
C VAL A 94 -0.09 -0.15 -10.05
N THR A 95 0.80 -1.05 -10.49
CA THR A 95 0.49 -2.11 -11.44
C THR A 95 0.17 -3.38 -10.69
N PHE A 96 -0.98 -3.99 -11.00
CA PHE A 96 -1.39 -5.30 -10.52
C PHE A 96 -1.28 -6.32 -11.64
N ARG A 97 -0.88 -7.54 -11.30
CA ARG A 97 -0.72 -8.64 -12.26
C ARG A 97 -1.17 -9.95 -11.66
N ALA A 98 -1.93 -10.73 -12.43
CA ALA A 98 -2.25 -12.12 -12.11
C ALA A 98 -1.69 -13.03 -13.20
N VAL A 99 -1.09 -14.16 -12.81
CA VAL A 99 -0.35 -15.06 -13.71
C VAL A 99 -0.71 -16.52 -13.42
N ALA A 100 -0.84 -17.32 -14.47
CA ALA A 100 -0.97 -18.76 -14.37
C ALA A 100 0.32 -19.40 -13.84
N ILE A 101 0.22 -20.51 -13.10
CA ILE A 101 1.39 -21.22 -12.54
C ILE A 101 2.42 -21.61 -13.63
N ASP A 102 1.93 -21.93 -14.83
CA ASP A 102 2.74 -22.32 -15.99
C ASP A 102 3.18 -21.14 -16.87
N ASN A 103 2.91 -19.89 -16.47
CA ASN A 103 3.19 -18.65 -17.20
C ASN A 103 2.54 -18.53 -18.58
N SER A 104 1.56 -19.37 -18.92
CA SER A 104 0.91 -19.35 -20.23
C SER A 104 -0.15 -18.26 -20.39
N ALA A 105 -0.60 -17.67 -19.28
CA ALA A 105 -1.61 -16.61 -19.26
C ALA A 105 -1.28 -15.58 -18.19
N SER A 106 -1.56 -14.31 -18.48
CA SER A 106 -1.44 -13.22 -17.52
C SER A 106 -2.38 -12.08 -17.87
N ILE A 107 -2.93 -11.44 -16.85
CA ILE A 107 -3.66 -10.16 -16.94
C ILE A 107 -2.93 -9.12 -16.09
N GLY A 108 -3.02 -7.86 -16.51
CA GLY A 108 -2.44 -6.74 -15.78
C GLY A 108 -3.37 -5.52 -15.79
N SER A 109 -3.28 -4.69 -14.77
CA SER A 109 -4.01 -3.43 -14.68
C SER A 109 -3.17 -2.39 -13.95
N ASP A 110 -3.15 -1.18 -14.49
CA ASP A 110 -2.45 -0.04 -13.91
C ASP A 110 -3.47 0.92 -13.31
N PHE A 111 -3.21 1.39 -12.09
CA PHE A 111 -4.04 2.37 -11.42
C PHE A 111 -3.21 3.56 -10.98
N ASP A 112 -3.67 4.75 -11.32
CA ASP A 112 -2.99 5.99 -10.97
C ASP A 112 -3.27 6.36 -9.51
N VAL A 113 -2.24 6.76 -8.77
CA VAL A 113 -2.37 7.23 -7.41
C VAL A 113 -2.91 8.66 -7.43
N LYS A 114 -4.14 8.83 -6.93
CA LYS A 114 -4.78 10.13 -6.79
C LYS A 114 -4.41 10.82 -5.49
N SER A 115 -4.29 10.06 -4.39
CA SER A 115 -3.82 10.58 -3.11
C SER A 115 -3.20 9.50 -2.24
N ASN A 116 -2.20 9.87 -1.44
CA ASN A 116 -1.49 8.99 -0.52
C ASN A 116 -1.39 9.65 0.87
N ALA A 117 -2.19 9.16 1.81
CA ALA A 117 -2.18 9.51 3.22
C ALA A 117 -1.85 8.26 4.04
N CYS A 118 -1.52 8.41 5.33
CA CYS A 118 -1.03 7.29 6.12
C CYS A 118 -2.08 6.19 6.26
N ASN A 119 -3.34 6.54 6.49
CA ASN A 119 -4.42 5.58 6.64
C ASN A 119 -5.31 5.48 5.40
N LYS A 120 -4.91 6.09 4.28
CA LYS A 120 -5.74 6.13 3.07
C LYS A 120 -4.92 6.26 1.78
N ILE A 121 -5.13 5.35 0.85
CA ILE A 121 -4.64 5.48 -0.53
C ILE A 121 -5.85 5.49 -1.46
N VAL A 122 -5.88 6.45 -2.39
CA VAL A 122 -6.94 6.57 -3.38
C VAL A 122 -6.34 6.41 -4.75
N PHE A 123 -6.89 5.48 -5.52
CA PHE A 123 -6.54 5.23 -6.90
C PHE A 123 -7.64 5.72 -7.83
N ASP A 124 -7.21 6.31 -8.93
CA ASP A 124 -8.03 6.54 -10.10
C ASP A 124 -8.10 5.26 -10.93
N VAL A 125 -9.33 4.86 -11.27
CA VAL A 125 -9.61 3.65 -12.04
C VAL A 125 -10.36 4.06 -13.32
N PHE A 126 -9.86 3.62 -14.48
CA PHE A 126 -10.41 3.92 -15.81
C PHE A 126 -10.47 5.42 -16.15
N GLY A 127 -9.45 6.20 -15.79
CA GLY A 127 -9.34 7.63 -16.19
C GLY A 127 -10.40 8.53 -15.56
N GLY A 128 -10.80 8.22 -14.33
CA GLY A 128 -11.68 9.02 -13.48
C GLY A 128 -13.10 8.46 -13.35
N LEU A 129 -13.39 7.35 -14.04
CA LEU A 129 -14.74 6.78 -14.10
C LEU A 129 -15.07 5.91 -12.89
N ALA A 130 -14.05 5.39 -12.22
CA ALA A 130 -14.17 4.69 -10.95
C ALA A 130 -13.04 5.09 -9.99
N THR A 131 -13.21 4.72 -8.73
CA THR A 131 -12.24 4.99 -7.66
C THR A 131 -12.08 3.75 -6.81
N MET A 132 -10.84 3.39 -6.54
CA MET A 132 -10.48 2.35 -5.59
C MET A 132 -9.84 3.02 -4.37
N THR A 133 -10.42 2.80 -3.20
CA THR A 133 -9.95 3.38 -1.94
C THR A 133 -9.46 2.28 -1.02
N PHE A 134 -8.24 2.41 -0.53
CA PHE A 134 -7.68 1.61 0.55
C PHE A 134 -7.75 2.43 1.82
N SER A 135 -8.30 1.87 2.90
CA SER A 135 -8.37 2.51 4.21
C SER A 135 -8.04 1.55 5.35
N ARG A 136 -7.38 2.05 6.40
CA ARG A 136 -7.05 1.30 7.62
C ARG A 136 -7.46 2.09 8.85
#